data_AF-A0A971TVP5-F1
#
_entry.id   AF-A0A971TVP5-F1
#
_cell.length_a   1.000
_cell.length_b   1.000
_cell.length_c   1.000
_cell.angle_alpha   90.00
_cell.angle_beta   90.00
_cell.angle_gamma   90.00
#
_symmetry.space_group_name_H-M   'P 1'
#
loop_
_entity.id
_entity.type
_entity.pdbx_description
1 polymer ?
#
loop_
_entity_poly.entity_id
_entity_poly.type
_entity_poly.pdbx_seq_one_letter_code
_entity_poly.pdbx_strand_id
1 'polypeptide(L)'
;MATLVFSVLFILSSCVKEGPMGLAGADGVDGVDGKDGKDGTAACLVCHNVTTKSAVVAQYDVSQHAAGVATARSTSNQCAVCHSHEGFVEHTVTGLDTTYVGVAHPTDIACNTCHSTHNTFDFAKDGQDYALRTVAAVDLMLYTDHVKKIDFGNTSNLCANCHQPRNSYRVPGEGGETTYSITSSRFGPHHGPQSTLVEGIGLYDVAGSMPIPGTKSHPHRDGACVSCHMGDFKDGTGGHTWKASLNNCKSCHTSATSFDVNGGQAKIAALITDLKNALIAKGVLDAAGNLTKPGGKTISATNPLVLPVHQAGAFWNYITLIEDRSNGVHNPAYIEAVLKNSLESLQ
;
A
#
# COMPACT_ATOMS: atom_id res chain seq x y z
N MET A 1 57.78 -57.51 -29.59
CA MET A 1 59.11 -57.04 -29.16
C MET A 1 59.76 -56.38 -30.34
N ALA A 2 60.24 -55.14 -30.19
CA ALA A 2 61.49 -54.61 -30.75
C ALA A 2 61.39 -53.09 -30.78
N THR A 3 61.89 -52.48 -29.71
CA THR A 3 62.39 -51.11 -29.71
C THR A 3 63.60 -51.07 -30.63
N LEU A 4 63.68 -50.10 -31.56
CA LEU A 4 64.95 -49.74 -32.18
C LEU A 4 65.07 -48.22 -32.18
N VAL A 5 66.02 -47.75 -31.36
CA VAL A 5 66.55 -46.39 -31.36
C VAL A 5 67.62 -46.35 -32.44
N PHE A 6 67.64 -45.34 -33.31
CA PHE A 6 68.91 -44.85 -33.84
C PHE A 6 68.83 -43.38 -34.27
N SER A 7 69.95 -42.71 -34.02
CA SER A 7 70.15 -41.28 -33.93
C SER A 7 70.55 -40.62 -35.26
N VAL A 8 70.03 -39.41 -35.46
CA VAL A 8 70.62 -38.17 -36.02
C VAL A 8 71.60 -38.25 -37.20
N LEU A 9 71.30 -37.52 -38.28
CA LEU A 9 72.26 -36.58 -38.90
C LEU A 9 71.55 -35.49 -39.75
N PHE A 10 71.93 -34.24 -39.51
CA PHE A 10 71.48 -33.03 -40.22
C PHE A 10 72.19 -32.88 -41.58
N ILE A 11 71.44 -32.49 -42.62
CA ILE A 11 72.01 -31.78 -43.77
C ILE A 11 71.11 -30.57 -44.06
N LEU A 12 71.68 -29.39 -43.81
CA LEU A 12 71.12 -28.08 -44.13
C LEU A 12 71.29 -27.81 -45.62
N SER A 13 70.19 -27.55 -46.33
CA SER A 13 70.19 -26.87 -47.63
C SER A 13 69.27 -25.67 -47.56
N SER A 14 69.89 -24.50 -47.36
CA SER A 14 69.30 -23.18 -47.51
C SER A 14 68.78 -22.96 -48.93
N CYS A 15 67.61 -22.32 -49.07
CA CYS A 15 67.37 -21.17 -49.97
C CYS A 15 65.88 -20.82 -50.02
N VAL A 16 65.47 -19.81 -49.24
CA VAL A 16 64.50 -18.81 -49.73
C VAL A 16 65.08 -17.44 -49.40
N LYS A 17 65.26 -16.65 -50.46
CA LYS A 17 65.70 -15.26 -50.45
C LYS A 17 64.53 -14.39 -50.00
N GLU A 18 64.64 -13.76 -48.85
CA GLU A 18 63.86 -12.57 -48.52
C GLU A 18 64.83 -11.38 -48.43
N GLY A 19 64.54 -10.30 -49.14
CA GLY A 19 65.26 -9.05 -48.99
C GLY A 19 64.94 -8.38 -47.65
N PRO A 20 65.73 -7.39 -47.20
CA PRO A 20 65.43 -6.67 -45.97
C PRO A 20 64.05 -6.02 -46.06
N MET A 21 63.27 -6.19 -44.99
CA MET A 21 61.98 -5.51 -44.79
C MET A 21 62.16 -4.00 -44.96
N GLY A 22 61.30 -3.36 -45.76
CA GLY A 22 61.27 -1.92 -45.91
C GLY A 22 61.02 -1.23 -44.57
N LEU A 23 61.46 0.03 -44.43
CA LEU A 23 61.22 0.83 -43.23
C LEU A 23 59.71 0.88 -42.93
N ALA A 24 59.34 0.62 -41.66
CA ALA A 24 57.98 0.77 -41.22
C ALA A 24 57.50 2.22 -41.46
N GLY A 25 56.28 2.38 -41.96
CA GLY A 25 55.64 3.70 -42.03
C GLY A 25 55.48 4.27 -40.62
N ALA A 26 55.54 5.59 -40.49
CA ALA A 26 55.31 6.25 -39.21
C ALA A 26 53.90 5.92 -38.70
N ASP A 27 53.79 5.59 -37.41
CA ASP A 27 52.49 5.37 -36.77
C ASP A 27 51.62 6.62 -36.89
N GLY A 28 50.32 6.41 -37.07
CA GLY A 28 49.34 7.51 -37.00
C GLY A 28 49.30 8.12 -35.61
N VAL A 29 48.90 9.38 -35.50
CA VAL A 29 48.70 10.03 -34.21
C VAL A 29 47.47 9.42 -33.54
N ASP A 30 47.63 8.88 -32.33
CA ASP A 30 46.50 8.41 -31.52
C ASP A 30 45.49 9.55 -31.33
N GLY A 31 44.20 9.23 -31.49
CA GLY A 31 43.12 10.16 -31.19
C GLY A 31 43.08 10.50 -29.70
N VAL A 32 42.57 11.67 -29.35
CA VAL A 32 42.34 12.03 -27.95
C VAL A 32 41.19 11.16 -27.42
N ASP A 33 41.46 10.37 -26.37
CA ASP A 33 40.41 9.65 -25.65
C ASP A 33 39.31 10.62 -25.21
N GLY A 34 38.05 10.24 -25.44
CA GLY A 34 36.91 10.98 -24.91
C GLY A 34 37.00 11.03 -23.38
N LYS A 35 36.43 12.07 -22.76
CA LYS A 35 36.28 12.08 -21.29
C LYS A 35 35.52 10.84 -20.86
N ASP A 36 36.09 10.09 -19.92
CA ASP A 36 35.37 9.05 -19.19
C ASP A 36 34.04 9.61 -18.69
N GLY A 37 32.96 8.86 -18.92
CA GLY A 37 31.66 9.17 -18.34
C GLY A 37 31.72 9.15 -16.80
N LYS A 38 30.78 9.82 -16.12
CA LYS A 38 30.62 9.65 -14.66
C LYS A 38 30.43 8.16 -14.36
N ASP A 39 31.20 7.64 -13.41
CA ASP A 39 31.12 6.25 -12.97
C ASP A 39 29.69 5.90 -12.53
N GLY A 40 29.03 5.00 -13.27
CA GLY A 40 27.65 4.57 -13.01
C GLY A 40 27.49 3.88 -11.65
N THR A 41 28.56 3.29 -11.11
CA THR A 41 28.57 2.62 -9.80
C THR A 41 28.30 3.61 -8.66
N ALA A 42 28.76 4.85 -8.78
CA ALA A 42 28.59 5.86 -7.74
C ALA A 42 27.12 6.25 -7.54
N ALA A 43 26.29 6.21 -8.60
CA ALA A 43 24.87 6.49 -8.51
C ALA A 43 24.12 5.38 -7.77
N CYS A 44 24.47 4.11 -8.00
CA CYS A 44 23.86 2.97 -7.32
C CYS A 44 24.17 2.98 -5.81
N LEU A 45 25.40 3.34 -5.43
CA LEU A 45 25.86 3.36 -4.03
C LEU A 45 25.19 4.45 -3.16
N VAL A 46 24.51 5.43 -3.77
CA VAL A 46 23.68 6.40 -3.03
C VAL A 46 22.61 5.66 -2.22
N CYS A 47 22.01 4.62 -2.79
CA CYS A 47 20.97 3.82 -2.15
C CYS A 47 21.49 2.45 -1.70
N HIS A 48 22.33 1.79 -2.50
CA HIS A 48 22.88 0.46 -2.23
C HIS A 48 24.15 0.50 -1.39
N ASN A 49 24.05 1.01 -0.16
CA ASN A 49 25.13 0.98 0.80
C ASN A 49 24.68 0.39 2.15
N VAL A 50 25.66 -0.05 2.94
CA VAL A 50 25.43 -0.72 4.24
C VAL A 50 24.72 0.20 5.24
N THR A 51 25.02 1.49 5.23
CA THR A 51 24.43 2.47 6.14
C THR A 51 22.93 2.62 5.86
N THR A 52 22.55 2.86 4.61
CA THR A 52 21.15 2.96 4.18
C THR A 52 20.41 1.66 4.48
N LYS A 53 20.96 0.50 4.09
CA LYS A 53 20.34 -0.80 4.33
C LYS A 53 20.12 -1.07 5.82
N SER A 54 21.13 -0.86 6.65
CA SER A 54 21.04 -1.11 8.09
C SER A 54 20.00 -0.21 8.75
N ALA A 55 19.91 1.06 8.35
CA ALA A 55 18.90 1.98 8.86
C ALA A 55 17.47 1.54 8.45
N VAL A 56 17.27 1.14 7.19
CA VAL A 56 15.97 0.66 6.70
C VAL A 56 15.55 -0.63 7.41
N VAL A 57 16.46 -1.59 7.61
CA VAL A 57 16.17 -2.83 8.34
C VAL A 57 15.75 -2.53 9.77
N ALA A 58 16.51 -1.69 10.50
CA ALA A 58 16.15 -1.32 11.87
C ALA A 58 14.80 -0.61 11.99
N GLN A 59 14.41 0.19 10.99
CA GLN A 59 13.09 0.81 10.93
C GLN A 59 11.99 -0.21 10.62
N TYR A 60 12.23 -1.13 9.70
CA TYR A 60 11.29 -2.19 9.35
C TYR A 60 11.02 -3.13 10.52
N ASP A 61 12.05 -3.49 11.29
CA ASP A 61 11.94 -4.45 12.40
C ASP A 61 10.97 -4.00 13.51
N VAL A 62 10.68 -2.70 13.61
CA VAL A 62 9.70 -2.16 14.58
C VAL A 62 8.30 -1.96 13.99
N SER A 63 8.07 -2.41 12.76
CA SER A 63 6.79 -2.32 12.06
C SER A 63 5.85 -3.49 12.39
N GLN A 64 4.56 -3.28 12.18
CA GLN A 64 3.57 -4.35 12.30
C GLN A 64 3.66 -5.38 11.16
N HIS A 65 4.24 -5.01 10.01
CA HIS A 65 4.51 -5.94 8.92
C HIS A 65 5.59 -6.95 9.31
N ALA A 66 6.68 -6.50 9.93
CA ALA A 66 7.71 -7.38 10.47
C ALA A 66 7.21 -8.25 11.64
N ALA A 67 6.24 -7.76 12.41
CA ALA A 67 5.67 -8.51 13.53
C ALA A 67 4.80 -9.72 13.10
N GLY A 68 4.38 -9.82 11.84
CA GLY A 68 3.73 -11.03 11.30
C GLY A 68 2.37 -11.39 11.92
N VAL A 69 1.73 -10.47 12.66
CA VAL A 69 0.55 -10.77 13.49
C VAL A 69 -0.67 -11.30 12.71
N ALA A 70 -0.72 -11.03 11.41
CA ALA A 70 -1.81 -11.45 10.52
C ALA A 70 -1.43 -12.62 9.61
N THR A 71 -0.17 -13.04 9.57
CA THR A 71 0.36 -13.97 8.54
C THR A 71 -0.31 -15.33 8.55
N ALA A 72 -0.68 -15.84 9.74
CA ALA A 72 -1.38 -17.11 9.87
C ALA A 72 -2.76 -17.13 9.15
N ARG A 73 -3.37 -15.96 8.89
CA ARG A 73 -4.64 -15.86 8.15
C ARG A 73 -4.49 -16.26 6.68
N SER A 74 -3.28 -16.17 6.13
CA SER A 74 -2.99 -16.44 4.72
C SER A 74 -3.15 -17.89 4.29
N THR A 75 -3.40 -18.80 5.23
CA THR A 75 -3.91 -20.16 4.94
C THR A 75 -5.28 -20.13 4.26
N SER A 76 -6.02 -19.01 4.35
CA SER A 76 -7.16 -18.70 3.49
C SER A 76 -6.70 -17.91 2.27
N ASN A 77 -7.15 -18.33 1.09
CA ASN A 77 -6.76 -17.72 -0.19
C ASN A 77 -7.19 -16.24 -0.30
N GLN A 78 -8.32 -15.91 0.32
CA GLN A 78 -8.83 -14.55 0.41
C GLN A 78 -7.96 -13.66 1.30
N CYS A 79 -7.33 -14.20 2.34
CA CYS A 79 -6.52 -13.42 3.27
C CYS A 79 -5.07 -13.29 2.80
N ALA A 80 -4.59 -14.27 2.03
CA ALA A 80 -3.21 -14.36 1.57
C ALA A 80 -2.73 -13.13 0.79
N VAL A 81 -3.63 -12.51 0.02
CA VAL A 81 -3.34 -11.33 -0.82
C VAL A 81 -2.69 -10.21 -0.02
N CYS A 82 -3.18 -9.92 1.19
CA CYS A 82 -2.70 -8.80 2.00
C CYS A 82 -1.81 -9.22 3.17
N HIS A 83 -1.82 -10.50 3.56
CA HIS A 83 -1.19 -10.98 4.79
C HIS A 83 -0.05 -11.97 4.56
N SER A 84 0.43 -12.12 3.33
CA SER A 84 1.64 -12.91 3.06
C SER A 84 2.45 -12.30 1.91
N HIS A 85 3.76 -12.54 1.93
CA HIS A 85 4.61 -12.24 0.79
C HIS A 85 4.10 -12.93 -0.48
N GLU A 86 3.87 -14.24 -0.41
CA GLU A 86 3.51 -15.07 -1.56
C GLU A 86 2.20 -14.60 -2.20
N GLY A 87 1.18 -14.36 -1.36
CA GLY A 87 -0.13 -13.94 -1.85
C GLY A 87 -0.11 -12.54 -2.45
N PHE A 88 0.67 -11.61 -1.89
CA PHE A 88 0.82 -10.29 -2.49
C PHE A 88 1.56 -10.34 -3.83
N VAL A 89 2.62 -11.16 -3.93
CA VAL A 89 3.34 -11.37 -5.20
C VAL A 89 2.39 -11.95 -6.25
N GLU A 90 1.61 -12.97 -5.91
CA GLU A 90 0.61 -13.54 -6.82
C GLU A 90 -0.44 -12.51 -7.26
N HIS A 91 -0.95 -11.70 -6.33
CA HIS A 91 -1.88 -10.62 -6.64
C HIS A 91 -1.29 -9.64 -7.66
N THR A 92 -0.04 -9.20 -7.48
CA THR A 92 0.60 -8.25 -8.42
C THR A 92 0.84 -8.83 -9.81
N VAL A 93 0.91 -10.16 -9.94
CA VAL A 93 1.10 -10.84 -11.24
C VAL A 93 -0.24 -11.11 -11.92
N THR A 94 -1.25 -11.51 -11.15
CA THR A 94 -2.55 -11.97 -11.67
C THR A 94 -3.59 -10.85 -11.77
N GLY A 95 -3.46 -9.80 -10.96
CA GLY A 95 -4.47 -8.75 -10.79
C GLY A 95 -5.72 -9.21 -10.02
N LEU A 96 -5.73 -10.42 -9.44
CA LEU A 96 -6.89 -10.98 -8.76
C LEU A 96 -6.94 -10.59 -7.28
N ASP A 97 -8.13 -10.41 -6.73
CA ASP A 97 -8.39 -10.06 -5.32
C ASP A 97 -8.32 -11.27 -4.36
N THR A 98 -8.02 -12.44 -4.90
CA THR A 98 -7.81 -13.69 -4.18
C THR A 98 -6.67 -14.47 -4.82
N THR A 99 -5.95 -15.22 -3.99
CA THR A 99 -4.98 -16.20 -4.49
C THR A 99 -5.70 -17.46 -4.99
N TYR A 100 -5.03 -18.23 -5.84
CA TYR A 100 -5.53 -19.50 -6.37
C TYR A 100 -5.86 -20.49 -5.24
N VAL A 101 -4.97 -20.59 -4.26
CA VAL A 101 -5.14 -21.39 -3.03
C VAL A 101 -4.54 -20.65 -1.84
N GLY A 102 -4.98 -21.00 -0.64
CA GLY A 102 -4.36 -20.51 0.58
C GLY A 102 -2.88 -20.92 0.65
N VAL A 103 -2.05 -20.04 1.19
CA VAL A 103 -0.61 -20.27 1.31
C VAL A 103 -0.39 -21.17 2.53
N ALA A 104 0.06 -22.41 2.30
CA ALA A 104 0.24 -23.41 3.35
C ALA A 104 1.32 -23.01 4.38
N HIS A 105 2.38 -22.37 3.89
CA HIS A 105 3.50 -21.87 4.69
C HIS A 105 3.73 -20.39 4.36
N PRO A 106 2.85 -19.50 4.84
CA PRO A 106 2.94 -18.09 4.50
C PRO A 106 4.12 -17.44 5.20
N THR A 107 4.83 -16.58 4.47
CA THR A 107 5.86 -15.72 5.06
C THR A 107 5.32 -14.31 5.31
N ASP A 108 5.86 -13.66 6.33
CA ASP A 108 5.49 -12.30 6.70
C ASP A 108 5.76 -11.33 5.54
N ILE A 109 5.10 -10.16 5.59
CA ILE A 109 5.35 -9.08 4.64
C ILE A 109 6.80 -8.60 4.81
N ALA A 110 7.67 -8.99 3.88
CA ALA A 110 9.10 -8.74 3.90
C ALA A 110 9.53 -7.67 2.89
N CYS A 111 10.83 -7.32 2.87
CA CYS A 111 11.37 -6.29 1.97
C CYS A 111 11.02 -6.57 0.49
N ASN A 112 11.15 -7.83 0.08
CA ASN A 112 10.85 -8.28 -1.27
C ASN A 112 9.35 -8.38 -1.56
N THR A 113 8.46 -8.18 -0.58
CA THR A 113 7.03 -8.02 -0.87
C THR A 113 6.80 -6.70 -1.60
N CYS A 114 7.39 -5.61 -1.09
CA CYS A 114 7.26 -4.27 -1.65
C CYS A 114 8.28 -3.97 -2.75
N HIS A 115 9.50 -4.46 -2.62
CA HIS A 115 10.60 -4.22 -3.56
C HIS A 115 10.83 -5.43 -4.48
N SER A 116 11.25 -5.14 -5.71
CA SER A 116 11.63 -6.11 -6.72
C SER A 116 12.88 -5.64 -7.47
N THR A 117 12.82 -5.54 -8.79
CA THR A 117 13.85 -4.99 -9.66
C THR A 117 13.51 -3.57 -10.08
N HIS A 118 14.53 -2.80 -10.46
CA HIS A 118 14.32 -1.52 -11.12
C HIS A 118 13.61 -1.71 -12.47
N ASN A 119 12.64 -0.84 -12.75
CA ASN A 119 11.99 -0.71 -14.05
C ASN A 119 12.78 0.22 -14.99
N THR A 120 13.61 1.10 -14.42
CA THR A 120 14.49 2.01 -15.15
C THR A 120 15.83 2.17 -14.44
N PHE A 121 16.87 2.49 -15.22
CA PHE A 121 18.16 2.94 -14.69
C PHE A 121 18.47 4.40 -15.10
N ASP A 122 17.55 5.06 -15.81
CA ASP A 122 17.62 6.49 -16.13
C ASP A 122 16.79 7.30 -15.12
N PHE A 123 17.25 7.31 -13.87
CA PHE A 123 16.52 7.97 -12.78
C PHE A 123 16.43 9.50 -12.93
N ALA A 124 17.27 10.10 -13.77
CA ALA A 124 17.21 11.53 -14.05
C ALA A 124 16.00 11.90 -14.91
N LYS A 125 15.64 11.01 -15.85
CA LYS A 125 14.52 11.18 -16.75
C LYS A 125 13.23 10.59 -16.19
N ASP A 126 13.31 9.37 -15.67
CA ASP A 126 12.15 8.56 -15.31
C ASP A 126 11.77 8.69 -13.82
N GLY A 127 12.62 9.38 -13.05
CA GLY A 127 12.49 9.51 -11.60
C GLY A 127 13.00 8.28 -10.85
N GLN A 128 13.03 8.39 -9.52
CA GLN A 128 13.39 7.28 -8.65
C GLN A 128 12.22 6.30 -8.56
N ASP A 129 12.40 5.07 -9.03
CA ASP A 129 11.39 4.02 -8.97
C ASP A 129 11.44 3.20 -7.67
N TYR A 130 12.52 3.36 -6.89
CA TYR A 130 12.84 2.64 -5.66
C TYR A 130 12.74 1.10 -5.80
N ALA A 131 12.85 0.59 -7.02
CA ALA A 131 12.59 -0.81 -7.37
C ALA A 131 11.25 -1.33 -6.78
N LEU A 132 10.20 -0.51 -6.72
CA LEU A 132 8.90 -0.94 -6.18
C LEU A 132 8.24 -1.96 -7.11
N ARG A 133 7.62 -2.98 -6.52
CA ARG A 133 6.92 -4.05 -7.22
C ARG A 133 5.77 -3.54 -8.07
N THR A 134 5.07 -2.52 -7.60
CA THR A 134 4.04 -1.83 -8.37
C THR A 134 3.87 -0.40 -7.86
N VAL A 135 3.56 0.49 -8.80
CA VAL A 135 3.06 1.86 -8.55
C VAL A 135 1.80 2.14 -9.37
N ALA A 136 1.25 1.11 -10.01
CA ALA A 136 0.08 1.22 -10.88
C ALA A 136 -1.17 1.57 -10.07
N ALA A 137 -2.16 2.18 -10.74
CA ALA A 137 -3.49 2.39 -10.19
C ALA A 137 -4.09 1.06 -9.67
N VAL A 138 -4.74 1.12 -8.52
CA VAL A 138 -5.24 -0.05 -7.80
C VAL A 138 -6.74 -0.22 -8.05
N ASP A 139 -7.13 -1.42 -8.48
CA ASP A 139 -8.54 -1.80 -8.60
C ASP A 139 -9.16 -1.97 -7.21
N LEU A 140 -10.32 -1.34 -6.99
CA LEU A 140 -10.96 -1.38 -5.69
C LEU A 140 -11.67 -2.70 -5.44
N MET A 141 -11.20 -3.43 -4.42
CA MET A 141 -11.80 -4.69 -3.99
C MET A 141 -13.16 -4.51 -3.32
N LEU A 142 -13.50 -3.31 -2.84
CA LEU A 142 -14.78 -3.02 -2.20
C LEU A 142 -15.96 -3.15 -3.15
N TYR A 143 -15.76 -2.76 -4.41
CA TYR A 143 -16.84 -2.67 -5.39
C TYR A 143 -16.82 -3.90 -6.29
N THR A 144 -18.00 -4.40 -6.62
CA THR A 144 -18.16 -5.51 -7.57
C THR A 144 -17.75 -5.14 -8.99
N ASP A 145 -17.68 -3.84 -9.28
CA ASP A 145 -17.14 -3.29 -10.51
C ASP A 145 -15.64 -2.96 -10.36
N HIS A 146 -14.80 -3.85 -10.89
CA HIS A 146 -13.34 -3.71 -10.93
C HIS A 146 -12.84 -2.58 -11.84
N VAL A 147 -13.72 -1.75 -12.40
CA VAL A 147 -13.34 -0.52 -13.12
C VAL A 147 -13.09 0.65 -12.18
N LYS A 148 -13.57 0.61 -10.93
CA LYS A 148 -13.27 1.66 -9.94
C LYS A 148 -11.84 1.51 -9.45
N LYS A 149 -11.00 2.51 -9.75
CA LYS A 149 -9.58 2.54 -9.39
C LYS A 149 -9.23 3.70 -8.48
N ILE A 150 -8.29 3.48 -7.57
CA ILE A 150 -7.55 4.55 -6.90
C ILE A 150 -6.20 4.72 -7.59
N ASP A 151 -5.88 5.96 -7.93
CA ASP A 151 -4.54 6.34 -8.39
C ASP A 151 -4.12 7.64 -7.70
N PHE A 152 -3.23 7.54 -6.71
CA PHE A 152 -2.66 8.69 -6.01
C PHE A 152 -1.63 9.45 -6.86
N GLY A 153 -1.22 8.90 -8.02
CA GLY A 153 -0.19 9.49 -8.87
C GLY A 153 1.21 9.40 -8.26
N ASN A 154 1.39 8.59 -7.22
CA ASN A 154 2.67 8.40 -6.54
C ASN A 154 2.78 6.97 -5.97
N THR A 155 3.89 6.70 -5.28
CA THR A 155 4.23 5.37 -4.73
C THR A 155 3.27 4.87 -3.64
N SER A 156 2.35 5.70 -3.14
CA SER A 156 1.29 5.28 -2.21
C SER A 156 0.31 4.28 -2.81
N ASN A 157 0.25 4.18 -4.15
CA ASN A 157 -0.50 3.13 -4.82
C ASN A 157 -0.10 1.73 -4.34
N LEU A 158 1.18 1.51 -4.01
CA LEU A 158 1.63 0.25 -3.45
C LEU A 158 0.86 -0.11 -2.16
N CYS A 159 0.70 0.87 -1.26
CA CYS A 159 -0.01 0.70 0.00
C CYS A 159 -1.50 0.39 -0.21
N ALA A 160 -2.10 1.01 -1.22
CA ALA A 160 -3.54 0.91 -1.51
C ALA A 160 -3.98 -0.50 -1.95
N ASN A 161 -3.07 -1.35 -2.43
CA ASN A 161 -3.40 -2.74 -2.77
C ASN A 161 -3.94 -3.50 -1.54
N CYS A 162 -3.41 -3.24 -0.35
CA CYS A 162 -3.80 -3.91 0.88
C CYS A 162 -4.62 -3.03 1.83
N HIS A 163 -4.29 -1.73 1.91
CA HIS A 163 -5.00 -0.75 2.74
C HIS A 163 -6.23 -0.19 2.02
N GLN A 164 -7.05 -1.11 1.52
CA GLN A 164 -8.36 -0.83 0.97
C GLN A 164 -9.38 -1.83 1.53
N PRO A 165 -10.66 -1.43 1.64
CA PRO A 165 -11.69 -2.35 2.08
C PRO A 165 -12.05 -3.35 0.97
N ARG A 166 -12.52 -4.53 1.36
CA ARG A 166 -12.94 -5.59 0.44
C ARG A 166 -14.46 -5.75 0.39
N ASN A 167 -14.96 -6.33 -0.71
CA ASN A 167 -16.36 -6.62 -1.02
C ASN A 167 -17.04 -7.67 -0.11
N SER A 168 -16.82 -7.62 1.21
CA SER A 168 -17.54 -8.50 2.13
C SER A 168 -19.05 -8.24 2.12
N TYR A 169 -19.48 -7.00 1.87
CA TYR A 169 -20.88 -6.61 1.73
C TYR A 169 -20.99 -5.39 0.80
N ARG A 170 -22.17 -5.23 0.19
CA ARG A 170 -22.55 -3.99 -0.52
C ARG A 170 -22.64 -2.82 0.46
N VAL A 171 -22.24 -1.63 0.03
CA VAL A 171 -22.52 -0.39 0.77
C VAL A 171 -24.03 -0.19 0.83
N PRO A 172 -24.64 0.02 2.00
CA PRO A 172 -26.09 0.26 2.12
C PRO A 172 -26.58 1.34 1.14
N GLY A 173 -27.75 1.15 0.54
CA GLY A 173 -28.38 2.10 -0.39
C GLY A 173 -27.85 2.09 -1.82
N GLU A 174 -26.70 1.46 -2.09
CA GLU A 174 -26.11 1.42 -3.45
C GLU A 174 -27.03 0.72 -4.47
N GLY A 175 -27.93 -0.15 -4.02
CA GLY A 175 -28.91 -0.83 -4.89
C GLY A 175 -30.28 -0.17 -4.93
N GLY A 176 -30.45 1.03 -4.38
CA GLY A 176 -31.74 1.74 -4.31
C GLY A 176 -32.75 1.11 -3.33
N GLU A 177 -32.30 0.23 -2.45
CA GLU A 177 -33.12 -0.43 -1.45
C GLU A 177 -33.46 0.52 -0.29
N THR A 178 -34.64 0.34 0.32
CA THR A 178 -35.07 1.12 1.49
C THR A 178 -34.79 0.40 2.82
N THR A 179 -34.54 -0.91 2.75
CA THR A 179 -34.18 -1.76 3.89
C THR A 179 -32.97 -2.61 3.54
N TYR A 180 -32.14 -2.91 4.55
CA TYR A 180 -30.93 -3.69 4.40
C TYR A 180 -30.97 -4.91 5.33
N SER A 181 -30.72 -6.10 4.78
CA SER A 181 -30.67 -7.35 5.55
C SER A 181 -29.24 -7.70 5.94
N ILE A 182 -28.89 -7.44 7.20
CA ILE A 182 -27.58 -7.79 7.74
C ILE A 182 -27.57 -9.26 8.14
N THR A 183 -26.75 -10.07 7.47
CA THR A 183 -26.70 -11.54 7.62
C THR A 183 -25.49 -12.04 8.39
N SER A 184 -24.68 -11.14 8.94
CA SER A 184 -23.47 -11.48 9.69
C SER A 184 -23.21 -10.45 10.78
N SER A 185 -22.74 -10.90 11.94
CA SER A 185 -22.29 -9.99 13.00
C SER A 185 -21.00 -9.25 12.67
N ARG A 186 -20.35 -9.58 11.54
CA ARG A 186 -19.14 -8.92 11.01
C ARG A 186 -19.48 -7.96 9.87
N PHE A 187 -20.70 -7.43 9.83
CA PHE A 187 -21.11 -6.49 8.80
C PHE A 187 -20.30 -5.19 8.86
N GLY A 188 -19.98 -4.64 7.70
CA GLY A 188 -19.07 -3.52 7.50
C GLY A 188 -18.02 -3.83 6.44
N PRO A 189 -17.28 -2.82 5.95
CA PRO A 189 -16.19 -3.07 5.04
C PRO A 189 -15.13 -3.94 5.73
N HIS A 190 -14.55 -4.89 4.99
CA HIS A 190 -13.39 -5.63 5.49
C HIS A 190 -12.26 -4.64 5.80
N HIS A 191 -11.48 -4.91 6.85
CA HIS A 191 -10.44 -4.02 7.40
C HIS A 191 -9.59 -3.31 6.34
N GLY A 192 -9.07 -2.14 6.71
CA GLY A 192 -8.16 -1.37 5.87
C GLY A 192 -8.82 -0.25 5.05
N PRO A 193 -9.77 0.56 5.57
CA PRO A 193 -10.47 1.56 4.75
C PRO A 193 -9.63 2.81 4.43
N GLN A 194 -8.34 2.84 4.77
CA GLN A 194 -7.54 4.06 4.76
C GLN A 194 -7.45 4.68 3.37
N SER A 195 -7.16 3.89 2.32
CA SER A 195 -6.99 4.45 0.97
C SER A 195 -8.30 5.00 0.41
N THR A 196 -9.42 4.34 0.66
CA THR A 196 -10.75 4.84 0.24
C THR A 196 -11.10 6.13 0.97
N LEU A 197 -10.75 6.26 2.25
CA LEU A 197 -11.03 7.49 3.01
C LEU A 197 -10.14 8.66 2.59
N VAL A 198 -8.84 8.42 2.32
CA VAL A 198 -7.94 9.42 1.71
C VAL A 198 -8.50 9.89 0.36
N GLU A 199 -9.01 8.97 -0.45
CA GLU A 199 -9.64 9.27 -1.74
C GLU A 199 -10.98 10.02 -1.60
N GLY A 200 -11.65 9.93 -0.45
CA GLY A 200 -12.97 10.53 -0.20
C GLY A 200 -14.13 9.67 -0.71
N ILE A 201 -14.01 8.35 -0.60
CA ILE A 201 -15.01 7.35 -1.01
C ILE A 201 -15.12 6.23 0.05
N GLY A 202 -16.07 5.30 -0.16
CA GLY A 202 -16.20 4.07 0.63
C GLY A 202 -17.12 4.17 1.86
N LEU A 203 -17.49 5.38 2.27
CA LEU A 203 -18.59 5.57 3.22
C LEU A 203 -19.94 5.55 2.50
N TYR A 204 -21.00 5.29 3.25
CA TYR A 204 -22.37 5.47 2.81
C TYR A 204 -22.68 6.97 2.74
N ASP A 205 -23.07 7.43 1.55
CA ASP A 205 -23.48 8.81 1.30
C ASP A 205 -24.85 9.07 1.93
N VAL A 206 -24.83 9.55 3.17
CA VAL A 206 -26.04 9.87 3.92
C VAL A 206 -26.56 11.23 3.45
N ALA A 207 -27.82 11.25 3.00
CA ALA A 207 -28.53 12.52 2.80
C ALA A 207 -28.61 13.29 4.14
N GLY A 208 -28.25 14.56 4.11
CA GLY A 208 -28.29 15.43 5.28
C GLY A 208 -27.90 16.86 4.93
N SER A 209 -27.89 17.72 5.94
CA SER A 209 -27.65 19.15 5.82
C SER A 209 -26.22 19.53 5.45
N MET A 210 -25.24 18.64 5.69
CA MET A 210 -23.85 18.90 5.33
C MET A 210 -23.58 18.51 3.87
N PRO A 211 -23.02 19.41 3.05
CA PRO A 211 -22.50 19.04 1.74
C PRO A 211 -21.30 18.10 1.90
N ILE A 212 -21.32 16.97 1.20
CA ILE A 212 -20.22 16.02 1.17
C ILE A 212 -19.21 16.50 0.12
N PRO A 213 -17.94 16.77 0.49
CA PRO A 213 -16.88 17.09 -0.47
C PRO A 213 -16.73 16.00 -1.54
N GLY A 214 -16.44 16.42 -2.78
CA GLY A 214 -16.24 15.47 -3.88
C GLY A 214 -15.00 14.60 -3.70
N THR A 215 -14.96 13.49 -4.44
CA THR A 215 -13.80 12.60 -4.47
C THR A 215 -12.54 13.36 -4.87
N LYS A 216 -11.38 12.96 -4.33
CA LYS A 216 -10.07 13.54 -4.62
C LYS A 216 -9.87 15.00 -4.18
N SER A 217 -10.76 15.55 -3.36
CA SER A 217 -10.75 16.99 -3.06
C SER A 217 -9.83 17.41 -1.91
N HIS A 218 -9.40 16.48 -1.05
CA HIS A 218 -8.66 16.85 0.17
C HIS A 218 -7.14 16.90 -0.07
N PRO A 219 -6.42 17.94 0.36
CA PRO A 219 -4.97 18.09 0.13
C PRO A 219 -4.10 16.95 0.66
N HIS A 220 -4.55 16.22 1.68
CA HIS A 220 -3.82 15.06 2.18
C HIS A 220 -3.66 13.95 1.13
N ARG A 221 -4.52 13.93 0.11
CA ARG A 221 -4.41 13.00 -1.01
C ARG A 221 -3.14 13.23 -1.85
N ASP A 222 -2.67 14.46 -1.97
CA ASP A 222 -1.53 14.77 -2.83
C ASP A 222 -0.24 14.09 -2.34
N GLY A 223 -0.06 14.05 -1.01
CA GLY A 223 1.01 13.28 -0.36
C GLY A 223 0.64 11.82 -0.07
N ALA A 224 -0.66 11.53 0.02
CA ALA A 224 -1.25 10.23 0.37
C ALA A 224 -0.52 9.55 1.54
N CYS A 225 -0.13 8.29 1.39
CA CYS A 225 0.44 7.49 2.46
C CYS A 225 1.89 7.86 2.75
N VAL A 226 2.70 7.97 1.69
CA VAL A 226 4.17 8.02 1.82
C VAL A 226 4.66 9.32 2.44
N SER A 227 4.01 10.46 2.19
CA SER A 227 4.41 11.73 2.79
C SER A 227 4.30 11.75 4.32
N CYS A 228 3.29 11.08 4.87
CA CYS A 228 3.04 11.08 6.32
C CYS A 228 3.72 9.90 7.04
N HIS A 229 3.62 8.70 6.45
CA HIS A 229 4.07 7.46 7.08
C HIS A 229 5.50 7.06 6.71
N MET A 230 6.00 7.49 5.55
CA MET A 230 7.34 7.16 5.04
C MET A 230 8.25 8.37 4.83
N GLY A 231 7.85 9.57 5.27
CA GLY A 231 8.73 10.73 5.34
C GLY A 231 9.88 10.51 6.33
N ASP A 232 10.68 11.54 6.60
CA ASP A 232 11.93 11.40 7.35
C ASP A 232 11.78 10.64 8.67
N PHE A 233 12.67 9.66 8.87
CA PHE A 233 12.72 8.93 10.11
C PHE A 233 13.26 9.82 11.23
N LYS A 234 12.47 10.00 12.29
CA LYS A 234 12.87 10.74 13.48
C LYS A 234 12.08 10.26 14.69
N ASP A 235 12.78 10.15 15.82
CA ASP A 235 12.20 9.79 17.13
C ASP A 235 11.33 8.51 17.08
N GLY A 236 11.72 7.52 16.27
CA GLY A 236 11.00 6.25 16.14
C GLY A 236 9.76 6.26 15.23
N THR A 237 9.57 7.32 14.44
CA THR A 237 8.45 7.50 13.49
C THR A 237 8.97 7.87 12.10
N GLY A 238 8.15 7.69 11.06
CA GLY A 238 8.54 7.86 9.66
C GLY A 238 9.34 6.68 9.10
N GLY A 239 9.87 6.85 7.89
CA GLY A 239 10.65 5.84 7.19
C GLY A 239 9.93 4.49 7.06
N HIS A 240 10.68 3.40 7.20
CA HIS A 240 10.14 2.03 7.13
C HIS A 240 9.50 1.55 8.45
N THR A 241 9.27 2.44 9.42
CA THR A 241 8.42 2.11 10.57
C THR A 241 6.94 2.18 10.21
N TRP A 242 6.60 2.97 9.19
CA TRP A 242 5.25 3.35 8.77
C TRP A 242 4.38 3.98 9.86
N LYS A 243 4.96 4.33 11.01
CA LYS A 243 4.31 5.17 12.02
C LYS A 243 4.33 6.60 11.51
N ALA A 244 3.16 7.23 11.41
CA ALA A 244 3.09 8.63 11.02
C ALA A 244 3.99 9.49 11.92
N SER A 245 4.74 10.42 11.34
CA SER A 245 5.59 11.36 12.06
C SER A 245 4.92 12.72 12.13
N LEU A 246 4.85 13.31 13.32
CA LEU A 246 4.34 14.67 13.48
C LEU A 246 5.18 15.69 12.70
N ASN A 247 6.48 15.43 12.54
CA ASN A 247 7.35 16.32 11.78
C ASN A 247 7.00 16.34 10.29
N ASN A 248 6.46 15.25 9.75
CA ASN A 248 6.00 15.19 8.36
C ASN A 248 4.77 16.08 8.12
N CYS A 249 4.00 16.42 9.17
CA CYS A 249 2.88 17.35 9.07
C CYS A 249 3.34 18.81 8.94
N LYS A 250 4.54 19.15 9.44
CA LYS A 250 4.97 20.55 9.65
C LYS A 250 5.31 21.29 8.37
N SER A 251 5.48 20.61 7.24
CA SER A 251 5.61 21.27 5.93
C SER A 251 4.35 22.06 5.57
N CYS A 252 3.17 21.60 6.01
CA CYS A 252 1.88 22.23 5.73
C CYS A 252 1.22 22.81 7.00
N HIS A 253 1.48 22.20 8.15
CA HIS A 253 0.94 22.58 9.47
C HIS A 253 2.07 23.04 10.40
N THR A 254 2.62 24.22 10.13
CA THR A 254 3.86 24.72 10.78
C THR A 254 3.78 24.83 12.30
N SER A 255 2.58 25.04 12.86
CA SER A 255 2.33 25.15 14.31
C SER A 255 1.91 23.83 14.97
N ALA A 256 1.89 22.71 14.25
CA ALA A 256 1.43 21.44 14.79
C ALA A 256 2.33 20.93 15.93
N THR A 257 1.74 20.76 17.11
CA THR A 257 2.37 20.16 18.30
C THR A 257 1.84 18.75 18.58
N SER A 258 0.78 18.32 17.90
CA SER A 258 0.19 16.99 17.94
C SER A 258 -0.50 16.68 16.59
N PHE A 259 -0.96 15.43 16.41
CA PHE A 259 -1.80 15.05 15.26
C PHE A 259 -3.21 15.65 15.33
N ASP A 260 -3.61 16.19 16.49
CA ASP A 260 -4.89 16.87 16.69
C ASP A 260 -4.81 18.34 16.22
N VAL A 261 -4.42 18.50 14.95
CA VAL A 261 -4.26 19.82 14.32
C VAL A 261 -5.59 20.55 14.36
N ASN A 262 -5.62 21.73 14.98
CA ASN A 262 -6.81 22.55 15.18
C ASN A 262 -7.98 21.83 15.88
N GLY A 263 -7.72 20.78 16.69
CA GLY A 263 -8.76 20.01 17.35
C GLY A 263 -9.51 19.03 16.44
N GLY A 264 -8.98 18.75 15.24
CA GLY A 264 -9.63 17.91 14.23
C GLY A 264 -9.88 16.47 14.71
N GLN A 265 -8.89 15.80 15.30
CA GLN A 265 -9.04 14.44 15.79
C GLN A 265 -10.01 14.38 16.97
N ALA A 266 -9.92 15.34 17.90
CA ALA A 266 -10.83 15.43 19.04
C ALA A 266 -12.29 15.59 18.59
N LYS A 267 -12.52 16.45 17.60
CA LYS A 267 -13.84 16.67 17.01
C LYS A 267 -14.41 15.41 16.34
N ILE A 268 -13.62 14.73 15.54
CA ILE A 268 -14.06 13.50 14.87
C ILE A 268 -14.30 12.37 15.89
N ALA A 269 -13.45 12.22 16.89
CA ALA A 269 -13.65 11.24 17.96
C ALA A 269 -14.95 11.48 18.75
N ALA A 270 -15.29 12.75 19.01
CA ALA A 270 -16.57 13.11 19.62
C ALA A 270 -17.76 12.71 18.73
N LEU A 271 -17.72 13.04 17.44
CA LEU A 271 -18.77 12.67 16.48
C LEU A 271 -18.94 11.16 16.33
N ILE A 272 -17.85 10.38 16.35
CA ILE A 272 -17.90 8.90 16.35
C ILE A 272 -18.59 8.39 17.62
N THR A 273 -18.31 9.02 18.77
CA THR A 273 -18.94 8.67 20.05
C THR A 273 -20.43 8.99 20.04
N ASP A 274 -20.81 10.17 19.55
CA ASP A 274 -22.20 10.57 19.40
C ASP A 274 -22.95 9.62 18.46
N LEU A 275 -22.34 9.24 17.34
CA LEU A 275 -22.93 8.31 16.37
C LEU A 275 -23.14 6.93 16.99
N LYS A 276 -22.17 6.43 17.77
CA LYS A 276 -22.32 5.19 18.54
C LYS A 276 -23.53 5.25 19.46
N ASN A 277 -23.67 6.34 20.22
CA ASN A 277 -24.78 6.52 21.16
C ASN A 277 -26.12 6.60 20.44
N ALA A 278 -26.20 7.30 19.30
CA ALA A 278 -27.40 7.36 18.47
C ALA A 278 -27.79 5.98 17.91
N LEU A 279 -26.81 5.19 17.47
CA LEU A 279 -27.03 3.81 17.01
C LEU A 279 -27.54 2.89 18.13
N ILE A 280 -27.03 3.06 19.37
CA ILE A 280 -27.54 2.36 20.55
C ILE A 280 -29.00 2.79 20.83
N ALA A 281 -29.29 4.09 20.80
CA ALA A 281 -30.63 4.61 21.06
C ALA A 281 -31.67 4.13 20.03
N LYS A 282 -31.26 3.92 18.77
CA LYS A 282 -32.11 3.33 17.72
C LYS A 282 -32.16 1.80 17.75
N GLY A 283 -31.45 1.14 18.68
CA GLY A 283 -31.42 -0.31 18.81
C GLY A 283 -30.63 -1.02 17.70
N VAL A 284 -29.81 -0.30 16.93
CA VAL A 284 -28.90 -0.88 15.93
C VAL A 284 -27.73 -1.56 16.64
N LEU A 285 -27.22 -0.92 17.69
CA LEU A 285 -26.19 -1.47 18.57
C LEU A 285 -26.77 -1.81 19.95
N ASP A 286 -26.21 -2.83 20.58
CA ASP A 286 -26.39 -3.11 22.00
C ASP A 286 -25.52 -2.19 22.88
N ALA A 287 -25.73 -2.25 24.20
CA ALA A 287 -24.98 -1.43 25.15
C ALA A 287 -23.46 -1.72 25.15
N ALA A 288 -23.02 -2.87 24.64
CA ALA A 288 -21.62 -3.20 24.47
C ALA A 288 -21.04 -2.67 23.14
N GLY A 289 -21.87 -2.13 22.25
CA GLY A 289 -21.48 -1.62 20.94
C GLY A 289 -21.41 -2.68 19.84
N ASN A 290 -22.02 -3.86 20.05
CA ASN A 290 -22.17 -4.87 19.01
C ASN A 290 -23.52 -4.70 18.30
N LEU A 291 -23.64 -5.18 17.07
CA LEU A 291 -24.94 -5.23 16.38
C LEU A 291 -25.98 -5.99 17.22
N THR A 292 -27.15 -5.38 17.38
CA THR A 292 -28.25 -5.96 18.15
C THR A 292 -28.68 -7.29 17.55
N LYS A 293 -28.78 -8.31 18.40
CA LYS A 293 -29.17 -9.66 18.01
C LYS A 293 -30.69 -9.78 17.84
N PRO A 294 -31.22 -10.06 16.63
CA PRO A 294 -32.64 -10.28 16.42
C PRO A 294 -33.14 -11.44 17.28
N GLY A 295 -34.13 -11.19 18.15
CA GLY A 295 -34.64 -12.18 19.10
C GLY A 295 -33.59 -12.74 20.07
N GLY A 296 -32.51 -12.00 20.33
CA GLY A 296 -31.39 -12.43 21.17
C GLY A 296 -30.46 -13.47 20.54
N LYS A 297 -30.66 -13.82 19.26
CA LYS A 297 -29.89 -14.85 18.55
C LYS A 297 -28.82 -14.25 17.64
N THR A 298 -27.76 -15.02 17.39
CA THR A 298 -26.66 -14.62 16.49
C THR A 298 -27.19 -14.25 15.11
N ILE A 299 -26.67 -13.15 14.57
CA ILE A 299 -26.99 -12.69 13.21
C ILE A 299 -26.43 -13.70 12.21
N SER A 300 -27.27 -14.17 11.29
CA SER A 300 -26.91 -15.13 10.25
C SER A 300 -27.81 -14.95 9.03
N ALA A 301 -27.52 -15.64 7.92
CA ALA A 301 -28.41 -15.66 6.75
C ALA A 301 -29.85 -16.12 7.09
N THR A 302 -30.01 -17.01 8.08
CA THR A 302 -31.32 -17.51 8.55
C THR A 302 -31.91 -16.71 9.71
N ASN A 303 -31.17 -15.75 10.27
CA ASN A 303 -31.62 -14.86 11.34
C ASN A 303 -31.03 -13.46 11.11
N PRO A 304 -31.46 -12.76 10.04
CA PRO A 304 -30.89 -11.47 9.69
C PRO A 304 -31.38 -10.35 10.60
N LEU A 305 -30.51 -9.36 10.85
CA LEU A 305 -30.92 -8.08 11.39
C LEU A 305 -31.36 -7.18 10.23
N VAL A 306 -32.66 -6.92 10.15
CA VAL A 306 -33.24 -6.09 9.08
C VAL A 306 -33.41 -4.66 9.60
N LEU A 307 -32.77 -3.71 8.93
CA LEU A 307 -32.80 -2.29 9.32
C LEU A 307 -33.25 -1.43 8.12
N PRO A 308 -33.85 -0.25 8.38
CA PRO A 308 -33.90 0.81 7.37
C PRO A 308 -32.49 1.14 6.85
N VAL A 309 -32.36 1.45 5.56
CA VAL A 309 -31.04 1.71 4.95
C VAL A 309 -30.25 2.81 5.64
N HIS A 310 -30.91 3.89 6.08
CA HIS A 310 -30.22 4.97 6.79
C HIS A 310 -29.57 4.50 8.10
N GLN A 311 -30.19 3.55 8.81
CA GLN A 311 -29.62 2.97 10.04
C GLN A 311 -28.46 2.02 9.74
N ALA A 312 -28.61 1.15 8.73
CA ALA A 312 -27.54 0.25 8.30
C ALA A 312 -26.33 1.03 7.76
N GLY A 313 -26.59 2.10 7.00
CA GLY A 313 -25.59 3.00 6.45
C GLY A 313 -24.89 3.85 7.51
N ALA A 314 -25.62 4.35 8.51
CA ALA A 314 -25.01 5.02 9.66
C ALA A 314 -24.08 4.07 10.44
N PHE A 315 -24.48 2.80 10.62
CA PHE A 315 -23.58 1.79 11.20
C PHE A 315 -22.37 1.49 10.31
N TRP A 316 -22.56 1.38 8.99
CA TRP A 316 -21.46 1.22 8.02
C TRP A 316 -20.42 2.33 8.19
N ASN A 317 -20.87 3.59 8.28
CA ASN A 317 -19.99 4.73 8.48
C ASN A 317 -19.26 4.65 9.82
N TYR A 318 -19.99 4.33 10.89
CA TYR A 318 -19.40 4.13 12.22
C TYR A 318 -18.28 3.08 12.21
N ILE A 319 -18.54 1.87 11.73
CA ILE A 319 -17.55 0.80 11.77
C ILE A 319 -16.36 1.07 10.84
N THR A 320 -16.60 1.67 9.67
CA THR A 320 -15.52 2.08 8.75
C THR A 320 -14.54 3.04 9.43
N LEU A 321 -15.05 4.01 10.18
CA LEU A 321 -14.21 5.01 10.84
C LEU A 321 -13.50 4.48 12.09
N ILE A 322 -14.05 3.46 12.75
CA ILE A 322 -13.33 2.71 13.79
C ILE A 322 -12.15 1.95 13.20
N GLU A 323 -12.31 1.36 12.01
CA GLU A 323 -11.25 0.60 11.32
C GLU A 323 -10.21 1.48 10.64
N ASP A 324 -10.55 2.73 10.32
CA ASP A 324 -9.62 3.72 9.78
C ASP A 324 -8.49 4.07 10.76
N ARG A 325 -8.85 4.23 12.04
CA ARG A 325 -7.94 4.53 13.17
C ARG A 325 -7.13 5.83 13.05
N SER A 326 -7.43 6.69 12.07
CA SER A 326 -6.76 7.99 11.92
C SER A 326 -7.44 9.11 12.72
N ASN A 327 -8.60 8.84 13.32
CA ASN A 327 -9.51 9.84 13.88
C ASN A 327 -9.79 10.99 12.90
N GLY A 328 -10.01 10.65 11.63
CA GLY A 328 -10.41 11.59 10.59
C GLY A 328 -9.29 12.29 9.84
N VAL A 329 -8.03 12.19 10.29
CA VAL A 329 -6.86 12.79 9.62
C VAL A 329 -6.78 12.44 8.12
N HIS A 330 -7.19 11.25 7.67
CA HIS A 330 -7.09 10.91 6.24
C HIS A 330 -7.92 11.85 5.33
N ASN A 331 -9.11 12.26 5.78
CA ASN A 331 -9.94 13.24 5.05
C ASN A 331 -10.95 13.91 6.00
N PRO A 332 -10.51 14.91 6.79
CA PRO A 332 -11.32 15.51 7.85
C PRO A 332 -12.65 16.09 7.35
N ALA A 333 -12.64 16.75 6.19
CA ALA A 333 -13.84 17.40 5.64
C ALA A 333 -14.89 16.37 5.18
N TYR A 334 -14.46 15.33 4.47
CA TYR A 334 -15.35 14.24 4.04
C TYR A 334 -15.95 13.49 5.24
N ILE A 335 -15.07 13.10 6.17
CA ILE A 335 -15.47 12.30 7.34
C ILE A 335 -16.39 13.10 8.26
N GLU A 336 -16.10 14.39 8.50
CA GLU A 336 -16.97 15.25 9.29
C GLU A 336 -18.37 15.38 8.67
N ALA A 337 -18.45 15.65 7.36
CA ALA A 337 -19.72 15.82 6.67
C ALA A 337 -20.58 14.54 6.76
N VAL A 338 -19.97 13.38 6.49
CA VAL A 338 -20.65 12.09 6.57
C VAL A 338 -21.09 11.74 7.99
N LEU A 339 -20.27 12.00 9.02
CA LEU A 339 -20.65 11.75 10.41
C LEU A 339 -21.85 12.60 10.84
N LYS A 340 -21.85 13.88 10.49
CA LYS A 340 -22.96 14.80 10.79
C LYS A 340 -24.25 14.38 10.08
N ASN A 341 -24.19 14.04 8.79
CA ASN A 341 -25.37 13.56 8.07
C ASN A 341 -25.85 12.21 8.62
N SER A 342 -24.93 11.32 9.00
CA SER A 342 -25.28 10.05 9.66
C SER A 342 -26.03 10.28 10.96
N LEU A 343 -25.58 11.22 11.80
CA LEU A 343 -26.25 11.62 13.04
C LEU A 343 -27.63 12.22 12.77
N GLU A 344 -27.75 13.14 11.82
CA GLU A 344 -29.02 13.75 11.43
C GLU A 344 -30.03 12.70 10.97
N SER A 345 -29.59 11.70 10.19
CA SER A 345 -30.46 10.62 9.71
C SER A 345 -30.99 9.70 10.82
N LEU A 346 -30.41 9.76 12.02
CA LEU A 346 -30.80 8.99 13.20
C LEU A 346 -31.60 9.82 14.20
N GLN A 347 -32.05 11.02 13.87
CA GLN A 347 -32.96 11.79 14.73
C GLN A 347 -34.40 11.42 14.36
#